data_AF-A0AB37XMP2-F1
#
_entry.id   AF-A0AB37XMP2-F1
#
_cell.length_a   1.000
_cell.length_b   1.000
_cell.length_c   1.000
_cell.angle_alpha   90.00
_cell.angle_beta   90.00
_cell.angle_gamma   90.00
#
_symmetry.space_group_name_H-M   'P 1'
#
loop_
_entity.id
_entity.type
_entity.pdbx_description
1 polymer ?
#
loop_
_entity_poly.entity_id
_entity_poly.type
_entity_poly.pdbx_seq_one_letter_code
_entity_poly.pdbx_strand_id
1 'polypeptide(L)'
;YNAFAELLWNIGCKSAFALILPILPGFIARSIAVKPGFASGLVGGMLAISGGSGFIGGIFAGFLAGYLTQGGNALAGKLPQ
;
A
#
# COMPACT_ATOMS: atom_id res chain seq x y z
N TYR A 1 -34.79 9.37 -0.66
CA TYR A 1 -33.65 8.62 -1.21
C TYR A 1 -33.19 9.33 -2.47
N ASN A 2 -32.04 9.99 -2.43
CA ASN A 2 -31.53 10.80 -3.55
C ASN A 2 -30.44 10.00 -4.28
N ALA A 3 -30.74 9.49 -5.47
CA ALA A 3 -29.82 8.65 -6.25
C ALA A 3 -28.46 9.32 -6.52
N PHE A 4 -28.45 10.65 -6.74
CA PHE A 4 -27.22 11.42 -6.92
C PHE A 4 -26.35 11.45 -5.65
N ALA A 5 -26.96 11.63 -4.47
CA ALA A 5 -26.24 11.65 -3.21
C ALA A 5 -25.65 10.26 -2.89
N GLU A 6 -26.37 9.19 -3.23
CA GLU A 6 -25.87 7.83 -3.07
C GLU A 6 -24.74 7.51 -4.05
N LEU A 7 -24.82 7.96 -5.30
CA LEU A 7 -23.72 7.83 -6.26
C LEU A 7 -22.46 8.54 -5.73
N LEU A 8 -22.61 9.76 -5.20
CA LEU A 8 -21.51 10.51 -4.61
C LEU A 8 -20.93 9.80 -3.36
N TRP A 9 -21.80 9.24 -2.50
CA TRP A 9 -21.41 8.45 -1.34
C TRP A 9 -20.65 7.17 -1.73
N ASN A 10 -21.12 6.44 -2.74
CA ASN A 10 -20.47 5.22 -3.20
C ASN A 10 -19.08 5.50 -3.81
N ILE A 11 -18.94 6.56 -4.62
CA ILE A 11 -17.63 6.93 -5.20
C ILE A 11 -16.65 7.37 -4.12
N GLY A 12 -17.05 8.30 -3.26
CA GLY A 12 -16.18 8.84 -2.23
C GLY A 12 -15.91 7.83 -1.12
N CYS A 13 -16.97 7.40 -0.43
CA CYS A 13 -16.85 6.64 0.81
C CYS A 13 -16.49 5.18 0.59
N LYS A 14 -17.11 4.49 -0.39
CA LYS A 14 -16.83 3.06 -0.61
C LYS A 14 -15.59 2.81 -1.46
N SER A 15 -15.43 3.53 -2.56
CA SER A 15 -14.32 3.26 -3.50
C SER A 15 -13.05 4.04 -3.18
N ALA A 16 -13.11 5.36 -2.98
CA ALA A 16 -11.90 6.16 -2.80
C ALA A 16 -11.17 5.86 -1.48
N PHE A 17 -11.90 5.71 -0.37
CA PHE A 17 -11.28 5.34 0.91
C PHE A 17 -10.68 3.93 0.91
N ALA A 18 -11.28 2.99 0.17
CA ALA A 18 -10.72 1.65 0.01
C ALA A 18 -9.36 1.67 -0.73
N LEU A 19 -9.13 2.67 -1.59
CA LEU A 19 -7.87 2.85 -2.32
C LEU A 19 -6.81 3.65 -1.56
N ILE A 20 -7.20 4.44 -0.55
CA ILE A 20 -6.25 5.21 0.26
C ILE A 20 -5.31 4.28 1.06
N LEU A 21 -5.86 3.22 1.67
CA LEU A 21 -5.08 2.31 2.53
C LEU A 21 -4.05 1.46 1.78
N PRO A 22 -4.23 1.05 0.51
CA PRO A 22 -3.17 0.43 -0.27
C PRO A 22 -2.16 1.45 -0.80
N ILE A 23 -2.64 2.59 -1.30
CA ILE A 23 -1.81 3.58 -1.99
C ILE A 23 -0.82 4.25 -1.03
N LEU A 24 -1.26 4.63 0.18
CA LEU A 24 -0.41 5.30 1.16
C LEU A 24 0.82 4.43 1.55
N PRO A 25 0.66 3.15 1.97
CA PRO A 25 1.78 2.23 2.22
C PRO A 25 2.66 1.99 1.00
N GLY A 26 2.07 1.95 -0.20
CA GLY A 26 2.82 1.89 -1.46
C GLY A 26 3.80 3.05 -1.60
N PHE A 27 3.37 4.28 -1.31
CA PHE A 27 4.25 5.45 -1.35
C PHE A 27 5.26 5.48 -0.20
N ILE A 28 4.91 5.01 0.99
CA ILE A 28 5.85 4.85 2.11
C ILE A 28 6.96 3.88 1.71
N ALA A 29 6.61 2.69 1.22
CA ALA A 29 7.58 1.68 0.78
C ALA A 29 8.43 2.16 -0.41
N ARG A 30 7.82 2.88 -1.36
CA ARG A 30 8.52 3.50 -2.50
C ARG A 30 9.57 4.53 -2.06
N SER A 31 9.34 5.25 -0.96
CA SER A 31 10.33 6.20 -0.43
C SER A 31 11.62 5.52 0.05
N ILE A 32 11.58 4.22 0.35
CA ILE A 32 12.71 3.43 0.85
C ILE A 32 13.39 2.64 -0.27
N ALA A 33 12.61 1.86 -1.03
CA ALA A 33 13.13 0.90 -2.02
C ALA A 33 12.87 1.29 -3.48
N VAL A 34 12.51 2.55 -3.75
CA VAL A 34 12.25 3.07 -5.10
C VAL A 34 11.13 2.26 -5.78
N LYS A 35 11.18 2.05 -7.09
CA LYS A 35 10.10 1.47 -7.89
C LYS A 35 9.63 0.08 -7.44
N PRO A 36 10.51 -0.89 -7.07
CA PRO A 36 10.04 -2.19 -6.58
C PRO A 36 9.35 -2.10 -5.21
N GLY A 37 9.72 -1.12 -4.37
CA GLY A 37 9.07 -0.91 -3.07
C GLY A 37 7.59 -0.54 -3.18
N PHE A 38 7.17 0.08 -4.29
CA PHE A 38 5.77 0.46 -4.48
C PHE A 38 4.83 -0.74 -4.51
N ALA A 39 5.16 -1.78 -5.27
CA ALA A 39 4.31 -2.95 -5.44
C ALA A 39 4.18 -3.75 -4.13
N SER A 40 5.29 -3.95 -3.41
CA SER A 40 5.27 -4.65 -2.11
C SER A 40 4.50 -3.86 -1.05
N GLY A 41 4.64 -2.52 -1.04
CA GLY A 41 3.86 -1.65 -0.16
C GLY A 41 2.35 -1.69 -0.45
N LEU A 42 1.93 -1.71 -1.72
CA LEU A 42 0.52 -1.86 -2.10
C LEU A 42 -0.07 -3.18 -1.58
N VAL A 43 0.65 -4.29 -1.72
CA VAL A 43 0.21 -5.61 -1.23
C VAL A 43 0.12 -5.62 0.29
N GLY A 44 1.13 -5.06 0.99
CA GLY A 44 1.09 -4.90 2.45
C GLY A 44 -0.08 -4.05 2.93
N GLY A 45 -0.38 -2.95 2.24
CA GLY A 45 -1.52 -2.09 2.53
C GLY A 45 -2.87 -2.78 2.28
N MET A 46 -2.99 -3.58 1.21
CA MET A 46 -4.18 -4.38 0.96
C MET A 46 -4.39 -5.45 2.04
N LEU A 47 -3.31 -6.11 2.49
CA LEU A 47 -3.36 -7.08 3.58
C LEU A 47 -3.79 -6.43 4.90
N ALA A 48 -3.44 -5.17 5.15
CA ALA A 48 -3.88 -4.46 6.34
C ALA A 48 -5.41 -4.22 6.35
N ILE A 49 -6.01 -4.04 5.17
CA ILE A 49 -7.46 -3.90 5.01
C ILE A 49 -8.13 -5.25 5.20
N SER A 50 -7.69 -6.28 4.47
CA SER A 50 -8.27 -7.61 4.53
C SER A 50 -8.08 -8.29 5.89
N GLY A 51 -6.98 -7.98 6.58
CA GLY A 51 -6.65 -8.49 7.91
C GLY A 51 -7.22 -7.68 9.07
N GLY A 52 -7.93 -6.58 8.82
CA GLY A 52 -8.60 -5.78 9.85
C GLY A 52 -7.69 -4.88 10.70
N SER A 53 -6.39 -4.82 10.43
CA SER A 53 -5.45 -3.92 11.12
C SER A 53 -5.59 -2.46 10.67
N GLY A 54 -6.29 -2.23 9.55
CA GLY A 54 -6.72 -0.91 9.09
C GLY A 54 -5.55 0.02 8.82
N PHE A 55 -5.72 1.29 9.17
CA PHE A 55 -4.79 2.36 8.81
C PHE A 55 -3.40 2.19 9.46
N ILE A 56 -3.34 1.84 10.75
CA ILE A 56 -2.09 1.65 11.48
C ILE A 56 -1.32 0.46 10.91
N GLY A 57 -2.01 -0.64 10.62
CA GLY A 57 -1.42 -1.79 9.95
C GLY A 57 -0.89 -1.46 8.56
N GLY A 58 -1.58 -0.59 7.82
CA GLY A 58 -1.12 -0.08 6.53
C GLY A 58 0.21 0.70 6.65
N ILE A 59 0.30 1.64 7.60
CA ILE A 59 1.55 2.38 7.84
C ILE A 59 2.70 1.42 8.17
N PHE A 60 2.47 0.51 9.12
CA PHE A 60 3.47 -0.47 9.52
C PHE A 60 3.90 -1.38 8.35
N ALA A 61 2.93 -1.88 7.58
CA ALA A 61 3.20 -2.69 6.40
C ALA A 61 3.98 -1.93 5.32
N GLY A 62 3.74 -0.62 5.15
CA GLY A 62 4.48 0.24 4.23
C GLY A 62 5.97 0.34 4.59
N PHE A 63 6.29 0.56 5.85
CA PHE A 63 7.69 0.56 6.31
C PHE A 63 8.33 -0.82 6.17
N LEU A 64 7.64 -1.87 6.63
CA LEU A 64 8.14 -3.24 6.57
C LEU A 64 8.42 -3.68 5.11
N ALA A 65 7.46 -3.44 4.21
CA ALA A 65 7.61 -3.75 2.78
C ALA A 65 8.77 -2.96 2.15
N GLY A 66 8.93 -1.68 2.51
CA GLY A 66 10.05 -0.85 2.05
C GLY A 66 11.41 -1.44 2.43
N TYR A 67 11.62 -1.78 3.70
CA TYR A 67 12.89 -2.36 4.15
C TYR A 67 13.15 -3.76 3.60
N LEU A 68 12.14 -4.62 3.55
CA LEU A 68 12.26 -5.96 2.97
C LEU A 68 12.67 -5.90 1.49
N THR A 69 12.06 -4.98 0.73
CA THR A 69 12.38 -4.80 -0.68
C THR A 69 13.77 -4.21 -0.90
N GLN A 70 14.19 -3.27 -0.05
CA GLN A 70 15.54 -2.72 -0.10
C GLN A 70 16.60 -3.79 0.16
N GLY A 71 16.37 -4.66 1.17
CA GLY A 71 17.22 -5.80 1.45
C GLY A 71 17.28 -6.80 0.28
N GLY A 72 16.13 -7.10 -0.33
CA GLY A 72 16.06 -7.94 -1.53
C GLY A 72 16.85 -7.36 -2.71
N ASN A 73 16.73 -6.06 -2.97
CA ASN A 73 17.50 -5.39 -4.02
C ASN A 73 19.02 -5.42 -3.74
N ALA A 74 19.43 -5.27 -2.48
CA ALA A 74 20.83 -5.35 -2.09
C ALA A 74 21.42 -6.75 -2.29
N LEU A 75 20.61 -7.80 -2.12
CA LEU A 75 20.99 -9.19 -2.41
C LEU A 75 21.05 -9.46 -3.92
N ALA A 76 20.06 -9.00 -4.67
CA ALA A 76 20.02 -9.16 -6.12
C ALA A 76 21.18 -8.43 -6.83
N GLY A 77 21.59 -7.26 -6.34
CA GLY A 77 22.75 -6.53 -6.86
C GLY A 77 24.11 -7.19 -6.56
N LYS A 78 24.16 -8.18 -5.66
CA LYS A 78 25.36 -8.97 -5.36
C LYS A 78 25.47 -10.25 -6.20
N LEU A 79 24.47 -10.56 -7.03
CA LEU A 79 24.58 -11.66 -7.97
C LEU A 79 25.55 -11.25 -9.09
N PRO A 80 26.58 -12.06 -9.38
CA PRO A 80 27.40 -11.86 -10.57
C PRO A 80 26.47 -11.99 -11.79
N GLN A 81 26.50 -10.96 -12.63
CA GLN A 81 25.80 -10.95 -13.91
C GLN A 81 26.56 -11.74 -14.96
#